data_AF-A0A3D4RTT7-F1
#
_entry.id   AF-A0A3D4RTT7-F1
#
_cell.length_a   1.000
_cell.length_b   1.000
_cell.length_c   1.000
_cell.angle_alpha   90.00
_cell.angle_beta   90.00
_cell.angle_gamma   90.00
#
_symmetry.space_group_name_H-M   'P 1'
#
loop_
_entity.id
_entity.type
_entity.pdbx_description
1 polymer ?
#
loop_
_entity_poly.entity_id
_entity_poly.type
_entity_poly.pdbx_seq_one_letter_code
_entity_poly.pdbx_strand_id
1 'polypeptide(L)'
;METTIETIKRELPRLLREEPELRRFVLDISREYFADRSTTDERFNRILDELARDREMQNRKWDEQNRKWDEQNHKWDEQNRRLDEH
;
A
#
# COMPACT_ATOMS: atom_id res chain seq x y z
N MET A 1 -15.11 9.56 -19.78
CA MET A 1 -16.33 9.09 -19.09
C MET A 1 -15.87 8.08 -18.07
N GLU A 2 -16.02 8.39 -16.78
CA GLU A 2 -15.71 7.43 -15.73
C GLU A 2 -16.76 6.31 -15.80
N THR A 3 -16.30 5.06 -15.85
CA THR A 3 -17.23 3.93 -15.97
C THR A 3 -17.85 3.62 -14.61
N THR A 4 -19.07 3.07 -14.61
CA THR A 4 -19.77 2.67 -13.36
C THR A 4 -18.89 1.78 -12.46
N ILE A 5 -18.01 0.97 -13.07
CA ILE A 5 -17.07 0.10 -12.37
C ILE A 5 -15.95 0.89 -11.66
N GLU A 6 -15.44 1.96 -12.26
CA GLU A 6 -14.39 2.80 -11.65
C GLU A 6 -14.92 3.57 -10.44
N THR A 7 -16.16 4.06 -10.54
CA THR A 7 -16.83 4.71 -9.41
C THR A 7 -17.02 3.73 -8.25
N ILE A 8 -17.46 2.50 -8.52
CA ILE A 8 -17.60 1.46 -7.50
C ILE A 8 -16.24 1.13 -6.86
N LYS A 9 -15.16 1.00 -7.64
CA LYS A 9 -13.82 0.70 -7.09
C LYS A 9 -13.29 1.79 -6.16
N ARG A 10 -13.62 3.06 -6.42
CA ARG A 10 -13.19 4.19 -5.60
C ARG A 10 -13.97 4.29 -4.29
N GLU A 11 -15.29 4.11 -4.35
CA GLU A 11 -16.18 4.39 -3.22
C GLU A 11 -16.42 3.17 -2.31
N LEU A 12 -16.42 1.95 -2.87
CA LEU A 12 -16.68 0.71 -2.12
C LEU A 12 -15.75 0.52 -0.91
N PRO A 13 -14.43 0.79 -0.98
CA PRO A 13 -13.54 0.68 0.18
C PRO A 13 -13.91 1.63 1.32
N ARG A 14 -14.45 2.81 1.01
CA ARG A 14 -14.90 3.79 2.00
C ARG A 14 -16.22 3.33 2.63
N LEU A 15 -17.16 2.90 1.80
CA LEU A 15 -18.48 2.43 2.24
C LEU A 15 -18.39 1.17 3.14
N LEU A 16 -17.45 0.27 2.90
CA LEU A 16 -17.24 -0.91 3.75
C LEU A 16 -16.70 -0.58 5.16
N ARG A 17 -16.05 0.59 5.31
CA ARG A 17 -15.56 1.09 6.61
C ARG A 17 -16.66 1.82 7.37
N GLU A 18 -17.47 2.61 6.67
CA GLU A 18 -18.52 3.46 7.24
C GLU A 18 -19.79 2.66 7.56
N GLU A 19 -20.11 1.61 6.79
CA GLU A 19 -21.35 0.86 6.90
C GLU A 19 -21.12 -0.60 7.33
N PRO A 20 -21.33 -0.93 8.63
CA PRO A 20 -21.17 -2.28 9.15
C PRO A 20 -22.09 -3.32 8.51
N GLU A 21 -23.30 -2.90 8.13
CA GLU A 21 -24.32 -3.75 7.51
C GLU A 21 -23.91 -4.14 6.08
N LEU A 22 -23.39 -3.18 5.31
CA LEU A 22 -22.86 -3.44 3.97
C LEU A 22 -21.66 -4.39 4.00
N ARG A 23 -20.76 -4.19 4.97
CA ARG A 23 -19.64 -5.11 5.21
C ARG A 23 -20.14 -6.52 5.51
N ARG A 24 -21.18 -6.66 6.34
CA ARG A 24 -21.76 -7.96 6.66
C ARG A 24 -22.39 -8.61 5.43
N PHE A 25 -23.12 -7.84 4.64
CA PHE A 25 -23.78 -8.29 3.41
C PHE A 25 -22.76 -8.80 2.37
N VAL A 26 -21.66 -8.07 2.14
CA VAL A 26 -20.58 -8.52 1.23
C VAL A 26 -19.92 -9.80 1.75
N LEU A 27 -19.75 -9.94 3.06
CA LEU A 27 -19.21 -11.16 3.67
C LEU A 27 -20.18 -12.36 3.60
N ASP A 28 -21.48 -12.11 3.63
CA ASP A 28 -22.49 -13.16 3.49
C ASP A 28 -22.63 -13.63 2.04
N ILE A 29 -22.53 -12.72 1.06
CA ILE A 29 -22.41 -13.08 -0.37
C ILE A 29 -21.12 -13.86 -0.62
N SER A 30 -20.00 -13.40 -0.08
CA SER A 30 -18.73 -14.12 -0.27
C SER A 30 -18.79 -15.52 0.35
N ARG A 31 -19.54 -15.75 1.43
CA ARG A 31 -19.69 -17.10 2.01
C ARG A 31 -20.37 -18.10 1.07
N GLU A 32 -21.26 -17.65 0.18
CA GLU A 32 -21.91 -18.50 -0.81
C GLU A 32 -20.93 -19.00 -1.90
N TYR A 33 -19.91 -18.20 -2.23
CA TYR A 33 -18.89 -18.55 -3.22
C TYR A 33 -17.59 -19.14 -2.63
N PHE A 34 -17.37 -19.02 -1.31
CA PHE A 34 -16.12 -19.41 -0.63
C PHE A 34 -16.24 -20.67 0.25
N ALA A 35 -17.24 -21.53 0.01
CA ALA A 35 -17.37 -22.80 0.72
C ALA A 35 -16.38 -23.88 0.22
N ASP A 36 -15.09 -23.69 0.51
CA ASP A 36 -14.08 -24.76 0.67
C ASP A 36 -12.90 -24.22 1.52
N ARG A 37 -13.13 -24.18 2.84
CA ARG A 37 -12.56 -23.18 3.77
C ARG A 37 -11.43 -23.67 4.68
N SER A 38 -10.63 -24.65 4.25
CA SER A 38 -9.40 -25.04 4.99
C SER A 38 -8.13 -24.72 4.21
N THR A 39 -8.10 -24.99 2.91
CA THR A 39 -6.94 -24.74 2.03
C THR A 39 -6.84 -23.31 1.53
N THR A 40 -7.97 -22.60 1.42
CA THR A 40 -8.01 -21.24 0.86
C THR A 40 -7.53 -20.20 1.89
N ASP A 41 -7.87 -20.36 3.17
CA ASP A 41 -7.45 -19.44 4.25
C ASP A 41 -5.92 -19.47 4.46
N GLU A 42 -5.27 -20.65 4.34
CA GLU A 42 -3.81 -20.76 4.43
C GLU A 42 -3.08 -20.03 3.28
N ARG A 43 -3.61 -20.14 2.06
CA ARG A 43 -3.02 -19.47 0.89
C ARG A 43 -3.22 -17.95 0.97
N PHE A 44 -4.38 -17.48 1.40
CA PHE A 44 -4.62 -16.05 1.60
C PHE A 44 -3.73 -15.46 2.69
N ASN A 45 -3.57 -16.14 3.83
CA ASN A 45 -2.69 -15.68 4.90
C ASN A 45 -1.21 -15.64 4.44
N ARG A 46 -0.75 -16.65 3.69
CA ARG A 46 0.60 -16.66 3.10
C ARG A 46 0.83 -15.45 2.18
N ILE A 47 -0.13 -15.12 1.33
CA ILE A 47 -0.03 -13.98 0.41
C ILE A 47 -0.02 -12.66 1.19
N LEU A 48 -0.80 -12.54 2.27
CA LEU A 48 -0.79 -11.35 3.13
C LEU A 48 0.55 -11.17 3.85
N ASP A 49 1.15 -12.26 4.32
CA ASP A 49 2.47 -12.23 4.96
C ASP A 49 3.59 -11.85 3.96
N GLU A 50 3.54 -12.39 2.74
CA GLU A 50 4.47 -12.02 1.67
C GLU A 50 4.33 -10.52 1.31
N LEU A 51 3.11 -10.03 1.17
CA LEU A 51 2.84 -8.62 0.86
C LEU A 51 3.32 -7.68 1.99
N ALA A 52 3.18 -8.10 3.26
CA ALA A 52 3.67 -7.35 4.40
C ALA A 52 5.20 -7.25 4.39
N ARG A 53 5.91 -8.34 4.10
CA ARG A 53 7.38 -8.37 4.00
C ARG A 53 7.89 -7.53 2.84
N ASP A 54 7.25 -7.61 1.69
CA ASP A 54 7.61 -6.81 0.52
C ASP A 54 7.45 -5.31 0.81
N ARG A 55 6.39 -4.93 1.52
CA ARG A 55 6.18 -3.54 1.95
C ARG A 55 7.27 -3.05 2.90
N GLU A 56 7.65 -3.86 3.89
CA GLU A 56 8.77 -3.52 4.79
C GLU A 56 10.09 -3.36 4.03
N MET A 57 10.38 -4.28 3.10
CA MET A 57 11.61 -4.21 2.31
C MET A 57 11.65 -2.97 1.42
N GLN A 58 10.54 -2.64 0.77
CA GLN A 58 10.42 -1.43 -0.05
C GLN A 58 10.57 -0.15 0.80
N ASN A 59 9.96 -0.09 1.99
CA ASN A 59 10.14 1.04 2.90
C ASN A 59 11.61 1.22 3.30
N ARG A 60 12.32 0.14 3.64
CA ARG A 60 13.76 0.23 3.98
C ARG A 60 14.61 0.73 2.82
N LYS A 61 14.34 0.25 1.60
CA LYS A 61 15.03 0.75 0.40
C LYS A 61 14.75 2.23 0.16
N TRP A 62 13.51 2.66 0.38
CA TRP A 62 13.12 4.06 0.25
C TRP A 62 13.85 4.94 1.27
N ASP A 63 13.88 4.53 2.52
CA ASP A 63 14.60 5.24 3.59
C ASP A 63 16.10 5.34 3.30
N GLU A 64 16.72 4.29 2.76
CA GLU A 64 18.13 4.31 2.39
C GLU A 64 18.40 5.26 1.21
N GLN A 65 17.53 5.27 0.20
CA GLN A 65 17.65 6.20 -0.93
C GLN A 65 17.47 7.65 -0.49
N ASN A 66 16.51 7.94 0.40
CA ASN A 66 16.32 9.27 0.97
C ASN A 66 17.59 9.75 1.68
N ARG A 67 18.21 8.92 2.52
CA ARG A 67 19.46 9.30 3.20
C ARG A 67 20.59 9.62 2.21
N LYS A 68 20.74 8.82 1.15
CA LYS A 68 21.74 9.10 0.10
C LYS A 68 21.46 10.41 -0.61
N TRP A 69 20.18 10.73 -0.83
CA TRP A 69 19.79 11.99 -1.45
C TRP A 69 20.06 13.19 -0.54
N ASP A 70 19.77 13.09 0.75
CA ASP A 70 20.09 14.10 1.75
C ASP A 70 21.60 14.36 1.86
N GLU A 71 22.41 13.30 1.87
CA GLU A 71 23.88 13.40 1.88
C GLU A 71 24.42 14.09 0.62
N GLN A 72 23.84 13.81 -0.55
CA GLN A 72 24.24 14.45 -1.80
C GLN A 72 23.84 15.93 -1.83
N ASN A 73 22.64 16.27 -1.36
CA ASN A 73 22.21 17.67 -1.23
C ASN A 73 23.15 18.44 -0.29
N HIS A 74 23.53 17.84 0.85
CA HIS A 74 24.47 18.48 1.76
C HIS A 74 25.84 18.77 1.12
N LYS A 75 26.36 17.85 0.29
CA LYS A 75 27.60 18.06 -0.46
C LYS A 75 27.46 19.17 -1.49
N TRP A 76 26.34 19.20 -2.21
CA TRP A 76 26.03 20.26 -3.17
C TRP A 76 25.93 21.64 -2.50
N ASP A 77 25.24 21.73 -1.37
CA ASP A 77 25.13 22.97 -0.59
C ASP A 77 26.50 23.45 -0.10
N GLU A 78 27.36 22.53 0.36
CA GLU A 78 28.72 22.87 0.78
C GLU A 78 29.58 23.35 -0.40
N GLN A 79 29.49 22.69 -1.55
CA GLN A 79 30.22 23.09 -2.74
C GLN A 79 29.76 24.47 -3.25
N ASN A 80 28.44 24.73 -3.28
CA ASN A 80 27.90 26.03 -3.68
C ASN A 80 28.40 27.14 -2.75
N ARG A 81 28.38 26.94 -1.43
CA ARG A 81 28.93 27.91 -0.48
C ARG A 81 30.40 28.23 -0.75
N ARG A 82 31.23 27.21 -1.06
CA ARG A 82 32.65 27.43 -1.39
C ARG A 82 32.84 28.20 -2.69
N LEU A 83 31.96 28.00 -3.67
CA LEU A 83 31.99 28.75 -4.94
C LEU A 83 31.55 30.19 -4.76
N ASP A 84 30.59 30.46 -3.87
CA ASP A 84 30.13 31.83 -3.55
C ASP A 84 31.16 32.63 -2.73
N GLU A 85 32.07 31.95 -2.02
CA GLU A 85 33.16 32.55 -1.23
C GLU A 85 34.43 32.88 -2.06
N HIS A 86 34.48 32.53 -3.35
CA HIS A 86 35.61 32.79 -4.27
C HIS A 86 35.24 33.78 -5.39
#